data_AF-A0A2M7XQZ9-F1
#
_entry.id   AF-A0A2M7XQZ9-F1
#
_cell.length_a   1.000
_cell.length_b   1.000
_cell.length_c   1.000
_cell.angle_alpha   90.00
_cell.angle_beta   90.00
_cell.angle_gamma   90.00
#
_symmetry.space_group_name_H-M   'P 1'
#
loop_
_entity.id
_entity.type
_entity.pdbx_description
1 polymer ?
#
loop_
_entity_poly.entity_id
_entity_poly.type
_entity_poly.pdbx_seq_one_letter_code
_entity_poly.pdbx_strand_id
1 'polypeptide(L)'
;MKLVNKAAILRGLTLFLVMGIAGCDDNSGPTTPNGDTYTVAASSNPAAGGTTAGGGGYDAESSVTVVATPNAGFTFTNWTGNGAVLATTVSYTFTLTADITLVANFFAVSTVGQASVPLGTASDFALLSSSDITNIPTSAITGDVGIYPGVRSSISGLTLPEVSGTIYAADDAAPVPANLIAAKNDAEAAYLNAVAAARGTPTPASGNLNGLTLTPGLYESGSSMEISPGGLLYLDGQGDANAVFIFRSATSITTESTSEIVLSNSAQAANIYWVAGSAITLGTNSKMKGNLIASTSISLLTGARLDGRALIQGAAAGQISLDQNVIVIP
;
A
#
# COMPACT_ATOMS: atom_id res chain seq x y z
N MET A 1 51.61 22.26 16.43
CA MET A 1 53.04 22.55 16.17
C MET A 1 53.43 21.69 14.96
N LYS A 2 53.38 22.22 13.72
CA LYS A 2 54.54 22.62 12.89
C LYS A 2 55.57 21.47 12.79
N LEU A 3 55.96 20.89 11.65
CA LEU A 3 56.28 21.43 10.32
C LEU A 3 56.51 20.29 9.29
N VAL A 4 56.37 20.65 8.01
CA VAL A 4 56.72 19.94 6.77
C VAL A 4 58.23 20.09 6.43
N ASN A 5 58.86 19.11 5.76
CA ASN A 5 59.87 19.29 4.66
C ASN A 5 60.50 17.93 4.25
N LYS A 6 60.46 17.48 2.99
CA LYS A 6 61.13 17.91 1.73
C LYS A 6 62.57 17.37 1.52
N ALA A 7 62.68 16.52 0.49
CA ALA A 7 63.52 16.68 -0.70
C ALA A 7 65.03 16.26 -0.72
N ALA A 8 65.32 15.39 -1.69
CA ALA A 8 66.28 15.53 -2.79
C ALA A 8 67.72 14.94 -2.72
N ILE A 9 67.93 13.97 -3.62
CA ILE A 9 68.96 13.84 -4.67
C ILE A 9 70.44 13.76 -4.23
N LEU A 10 71.07 12.62 -4.55
CA LEU A 10 72.50 12.56 -4.84
C LEU A 10 72.76 11.62 -6.04
N ARG A 11 73.48 12.13 -7.04
CA ARG A 11 73.88 11.46 -8.29
C ARG A 11 75.32 10.93 -8.19
N GLY A 12 75.62 9.90 -8.97
CA GLY A 12 76.98 9.50 -9.38
C GLY A 12 77.19 7.99 -9.19
N LEU A 13 76.75 7.13 -10.11
CA LEU A 13 77.39 6.75 -11.38
C LEU A 13 78.84 6.22 -11.20
N THR A 14 79.01 4.90 -11.29
CA THR A 14 80.14 4.29 -12.01
C THR A 14 79.70 2.93 -12.54
N LEU A 15 79.96 2.78 -13.84
CA LEU A 15 79.60 1.71 -14.76
C LEU A 15 80.72 0.68 -14.83
N PHE A 16 80.42 -0.62 -14.80
CA PHE A 16 81.17 -1.64 -15.56
C PHE A 16 80.26 -2.84 -15.83
N LEU A 17 80.10 -3.14 -17.12
CA LEU A 17 79.34 -4.26 -17.68
C LEU A 17 80.34 -5.23 -18.31
N VAL A 18 80.26 -6.53 -18.00
CA VAL A 18 80.62 -7.61 -18.94
C VAL A 18 79.58 -8.72 -18.84
N MET A 19 79.10 -9.13 -20.01
CA MET A 19 78.02 -10.07 -20.31
C MET A 19 78.33 -11.54 -19.97
N GLY A 20 77.28 -12.25 -19.59
CA GLY A 20 77.12 -13.71 -19.70
C GLY A 20 75.63 -14.09 -19.61
N ILE A 21 75.01 -14.33 -20.76
CA ILE A 21 73.67 -14.94 -20.99
C ILE A 21 73.66 -16.40 -20.48
N ALA A 22 72.59 -17.10 -20.09
CA ALA A 22 71.15 -17.00 -20.32
C ALA A 22 70.37 -17.72 -19.18
N GLY A 23 69.13 -17.28 -18.94
CA GLY A 23 68.16 -17.92 -18.04
C GLY A 23 67.19 -16.89 -17.44
N CYS A 24 66.22 -16.41 -18.23
CA CYS A 24 65.08 -15.65 -17.72
C CYS A 24 64.13 -16.60 -16.99
N ASP A 25 63.68 -16.21 -15.80
CA ASP A 25 62.30 -16.40 -15.36
C ASP A 25 61.94 -15.24 -14.44
N ASP A 26 61.25 -14.28 -15.06
CA ASP A 26 60.59 -13.16 -14.41
C ASP A 26 59.10 -13.52 -14.42
N ASN A 27 58.50 -13.77 -13.26
CA ASN A 27 57.05 -13.99 -13.20
C ASN A 27 56.46 -13.36 -11.94
N SER A 28 56.31 -12.04 -11.97
CA SER A 28 55.30 -11.33 -11.18
C SER A 28 54.16 -10.93 -12.11
N GLY A 29 53.31 -11.89 -12.46
CA GLY A 29 52.06 -11.65 -13.19
C GLY A 29 51.04 -10.90 -12.32
N PRO A 30 50.20 -10.03 -12.90
CA PRO A 30 49.00 -9.54 -12.21
C PRO A 30 48.09 -10.73 -11.91
N THR A 31 47.57 -10.81 -10.69
CA THR A 31 46.56 -11.81 -10.33
C THR A 31 45.38 -11.66 -11.28
N THR A 32 45.15 -12.66 -12.12
CA THR A 32 43.96 -12.78 -12.96
C THR A 32 42.71 -12.59 -12.09
N PRO A 33 41.69 -11.82 -12.53
CA PRO A 33 40.35 -11.97 -11.97
C PRO A 33 40.02 -13.46 -11.99
N ASN A 34 39.50 -14.00 -10.89
CA ASN A 34 39.14 -15.40 -10.79
C ASN A 34 38.24 -15.74 -12.00
N GLY A 35 38.71 -16.57 -12.92
CA GLY A 35 38.04 -16.86 -14.20
C GLY A 35 36.79 -17.74 -14.05
N ASP A 36 36.29 -17.88 -12.83
CA ASP A 36 35.08 -18.61 -12.53
C ASP A 36 33.88 -17.73 -12.89
N THR A 37 33.09 -18.21 -13.84
CA THR A 37 31.80 -17.62 -14.17
C THR A 37 30.69 -18.43 -13.54
N TYR A 38 29.71 -17.76 -12.93
CA TYR A 38 28.49 -18.37 -12.44
C TYR A 38 27.28 -17.93 -13.27
N THR A 39 26.27 -18.78 -13.29
CA THR A 39 25.04 -18.56 -14.05
C THR A 39 23.91 -18.11 -13.14
N VAL A 40 23.23 -17.04 -13.56
CA VAL A 40 21.93 -16.61 -13.03
C VAL A 40 20.84 -17.06 -13.98
N ALA A 41 20.05 -18.06 -13.57
CA ALA A 41 18.83 -18.44 -14.26
C ALA A 41 17.65 -17.71 -13.60
N ALA A 42 16.83 -17.00 -14.37
CA ALA A 42 15.64 -16.32 -13.88
C ALA A 42 14.40 -16.78 -14.67
N SER A 43 13.34 -17.18 -13.97
CA SER A 43 12.08 -17.60 -14.60
C SER A 43 10.86 -16.99 -13.92
N SER A 44 9.72 -17.00 -14.61
CA SER A 44 8.44 -16.51 -14.12
C SER A 44 7.53 -17.66 -13.68
N ASN A 45 6.86 -17.51 -12.54
CA ASN A 45 5.86 -18.46 -12.06
C ASN A 45 4.58 -17.75 -11.59
N PRO A 46 3.41 -17.95 -12.25
CA PRO A 46 3.24 -18.67 -13.50
C PRO A 46 3.99 -18.02 -14.66
N ALA A 47 4.29 -18.78 -15.72
CA ALA A 47 5.01 -18.27 -16.90
C ALA A 47 4.28 -17.10 -17.59
N ALA A 48 2.93 -17.11 -17.56
CA ALA A 48 2.11 -16.01 -18.06
C ALA A 48 2.14 -14.75 -17.17
N GLY A 49 2.69 -14.84 -15.95
CA GLY A 49 2.59 -13.81 -14.94
C GLY A 49 3.46 -12.58 -15.17
N GLY A 50 4.51 -12.70 -15.97
CA GLY A 50 5.41 -11.59 -16.25
C GLY A 50 6.68 -12.06 -16.95
N THR A 51 7.59 -11.12 -17.19
CA THR A 51 8.93 -11.38 -17.74
C THR A 51 10.00 -11.11 -16.70
N THR A 52 11.16 -11.74 -16.89
CA THR A 52 12.36 -11.55 -16.07
C THR A 52 13.52 -11.05 -16.93
N ALA A 53 14.35 -10.17 -16.38
CA ALA A 53 15.58 -9.67 -16.99
C ALA A 53 16.75 -9.78 -15.99
N GLY A 54 17.99 -9.75 -16.50
CA GLY A 54 19.21 -9.86 -15.68
C GLY A 54 19.75 -11.28 -15.48
N GLY A 55 19.16 -12.29 -16.12
CA GLY A 55 19.75 -13.62 -16.22
C GLY A 55 20.95 -13.65 -17.18
N GLY A 56 21.90 -14.56 -16.97
CA GLY A 56 23.12 -14.67 -17.79
C GLY A 56 24.30 -15.28 -17.04
N GLY A 57 25.44 -15.36 -17.71
CA GLY A 57 26.72 -15.71 -17.10
C GLY A 57 27.45 -14.45 -16.65
N TYR A 58 28.00 -14.48 -15.44
CA TYR A 58 28.73 -13.37 -14.85
C TYR A 58 29.97 -13.87 -14.13
N ASP A 59 30.98 -13.01 -14.01
CA ASP A 59 32.17 -13.30 -13.21
C ASP A 59 31.80 -13.49 -11.73
N ALA A 60 32.50 -14.38 -11.04
CA ALA A 60 32.36 -14.57 -9.60
C ALA A 60 32.54 -13.25 -8.82
N GLU A 61 31.79 -13.09 -7.73
CA GLU A 61 31.75 -11.90 -6.87
C GLU A 61 31.22 -10.62 -7.53
N SER A 62 30.73 -10.69 -8.77
CA SER A 62 30.07 -9.56 -9.41
C SER A 62 28.74 -9.21 -8.74
N SER A 63 28.37 -7.93 -8.81
CA SER A 63 27.05 -7.46 -8.39
C SER A 63 26.09 -7.59 -9.57
N VAL A 64 25.03 -8.39 -9.40
CA VAL A 64 24.04 -8.67 -10.44
C VAL A 64 22.67 -8.18 -9.99
N THR A 65 21.93 -7.56 -10.91
CA THR A 65 20.55 -7.11 -10.69
C THR A 65 19.61 -7.89 -11.60
N VAL A 66 18.58 -8.52 -11.01
CA VAL A 66 17.46 -9.10 -11.74
C VAL A 66 16.21 -8.22 -11.58
N VAL A 67 15.41 -8.15 -12.65
CA VAL A 67 14.19 -7.33 -12.69
C VAL A 67 13.01 -8.16 -13.19
N ALA A 68 11.89 -8.13 -12.47
CA ALA A 68 10.63 -8.74 -12.86
C ALA A 68 9.68 -7.66 -13.38
N THR A 69 9.02 -7.93 -14.50
CA THR A 69 7.97 -7.06 -15.07
C THR A 69 6.66 -7.86 -15.12
N PRO A 70 5.68 -7.56 -14.25
CA PRO A 70 4.37 -8.22 -14.31
C PRO A 70 3.69 -7.99 -15.65
N ASN A 71 3.06 -9.03 -16.19
CA ASN A 71 2.13 -8.88 -17.30
C ASN A 71 0.81 -8.29 -16.80
N ALA A 72 0.02 -7.72 -17.72
CA ALA A 72 -1.32 -7.24 -17.39
C ALA A 72 -2.18 -8.34 -16.74
N GLY A 73 -2.89 -8.00 -15.66
CA GLY A 73 -3.66 -8.96 -14.87
C GLY A 73 -2.83 -9.81 -13.92
N PHE A 74 -1.57 -9.45 -13.67
CA PHE A 74 -0.71 -10.12 -12.70
C PHE A 74 0.03 -9.09 -11.84
N THR A 75 0.37 -9.49 -10.62
CA THR A 75 1.21 -8.70 -9.73
C THR A 75 2.39 -9.55 -9.29
N PHE A 76 3.56 -8.93 -9.18
CA PHE A 76 4.76 -9.57 -8.65
C PHE A 76 4.66 -9.69 -7.12
N THR A 77 4.94 -10.88 -6.61
CA THR A 77 4.89 -11.20 -5.17
C THR A 77 6.28 -11.15 -4.56
N ASN A 78 7.24 -11.87 -5.13
CA ASN A 78 8.61 -11.99 -4.61
C ASN A 78 9.53 -12.73 -5.59
N TRP A 79 10.83 -12.58 -5.35
CA TRP A 79 11.88 -13.45 -5.87
C TRP A 79 12.13 -14.59 -4.89
N THR A 80 12.16 -15.83 -5.37
CA THR A 80 12.58 -17.00 -4.60
C THR A 80 13.79 -17.70 -5.22
N GLY A 81 14.64 -18.31 -4.38
CA GLY A 81 15.72 -19.20 -4.79
C GLY A 81 15.80 -20.39 -3.85
N ASN A 82 15.94 -21.60 -4.38
CA ASN A 82 15.90 -22.86 -3.60
C ASN A 82 14.69 -22.97 -2.64
N GLY A 83 13.55 -22.38 -3.00
CA GLY A 83 12.33 -22.36 -2.20
C GLY A 83 12.25 -21.30 -1.11
N ALA A 84 13.30 -20.51 -0.88
CA ALA A 84 13.31 -19.40 0.08
C ALA A 84 13.02 -18.05 -0.60
N VAL A 85 12.33 -17.15 0.09
CA VAL A 85 12.09 -15.76 -0.37
C VAL A 85 13.36 -14.94 -0.17
N LEU A 86 13.83 -14.30 -1.24
CA LEU A 86 15.07 -13.51 -1.25
C LEU A 86 14.81 -12.01 -1.35
N ALA A 87 13.74 -11.61 -2.03
CA ALA A 87 13.33 -10.20 -2.14
C ALA A 87 11.83 -10.08 -2.44
N THR A 88 11.22 -8.98 -1.98
CA THR A 88 9.81 -8.63 -2.25
C THR A 88 9.67 -7.45 -3.21
N THR A 89 10.78 -6.88 -3.67
CA THR A 89 10.82 -5.81 -4.68
C THR A 89 11.06 -6.38 -6.08
N VAL A 90 10.47 -5.74 -7.09
CA VAL A 90 10.60 -6.17 -8.51
C VAL A 90 12.06 -6.15 -9.00
N SER A 91 12.89 -5.28 -8.43
CA SER A 91 14.35 -5.24 -8.64
C SER A 91 15.05 -5.85 -7.43
N TYR A 92 15.92 -6.83 -7.68
CA TYR A 92 16.73 -7.49 -6.66
C TYR A 92 18.20 -7.51 -7.08
N THR A 93 19.08 -6.97 -6.23
CA THR A 93 20.53 -6.90 -6.47
C THR A 93 21.26 -7.71 -5.41
N PHE A 94 22.22 -8.52 -5.83
CA PHE A 94 22.99 -9.42 -4.96
C PHE A 94 24.41 -9.64 -5.49
N THR A 95 25.28 -10.20 -4.65
CA THR A 95 26.63 -10.64 -5.04
C THR A 95 26.59 -12.11 -5.45
N LEU A 96 27.13 -12.43 -6.63
CA LEU A 96 27.08 -13.78 -7.20
C LEU A 96 28.25 -14.64 -6.74
N THR A 97 27.99 -15.56 -5.81
CA THR A 97 29.03 -16.45 -5.23
C THR A 97 28.91 -17.91 -5.69
N ALA A 98 27.84 -18.27 -6.41
CA ALA A 98 27.59 -19.58 -7.00
C ALA A 98 26.48 -19.47 -8.06
N ASP A 99 26.28 -20.53 -8.84
CA ASP A 99 25.11 -20.65 -9.72
C ASP A 99 23.81 -20.50 -8.91
N ILE A 100 22.87 -19.71 -9.42
CA ILE A 100 21.60 -19.46 -8.76
C ILE A 100 20.44 -19.54 -9.75
N THR A 101 19.36 -20.19 -9.30
CA THR A 101 18.07 -20.16 -9.98
C THR A 101 17.10 -19.31 -9.17
N LEU A 102 16.57 -18.29 -9.81
CA LEU A 102 15.60 -17.35 -9.26
C LEU A 102 14.26 -17.53 -9.96
N VAL A 103 13.19 -17.49 -9.17
CA VAL A 103 11.81 -17.51 -9.66
C VAL A 103 11.15 -16.20 -9.25
N ALA A 104 10.72 -15.42 -10.23
CA ALA A 104 9.80 -14.31 -10.02
C ALA A 104 8.40 -14.89 -9.86
N ASN A 105 7.87 -14.84 -8.65
CA ASN A 105 6.52 -15.32 -8.37
C ASN A 105 5.53 -14.19 -8.64
N PHE A 106 4.51 -14.51 -9.41
CA PHE A 106 3.38 -13.65 -9.69
C PHE A 106 2.11 -14.36 -9.20
N PHE A 107 1.08 -13.58 -8.92
CA PHE A 107 -0.27 -14.13 -8.83
C PHE A 107 -1.16 -13.43 -9.86
N ALA A 108 -2.11 -14.18 -10.42
CA ALA A 108 -3.12 -13.63 -11.30
C ALA A 108 -4.04 -12.72 -10.49
N VAL A 109 -4.07 -11.45 -10.85
CA VAL A 109 -5.13 -10.53 -10.44
C VAL A 109 -6.36 -10.96 -11.23
N SER A 110 -7.38 -11.48 -10.54
CA SER A 110 -8.66 -11.76 -11.20
C SER A 110 -9.27 -10.44 -11.65
N THR A 111 -9.18 -10.14 -12.95
CA THR A 111 -9.84 -9.00 -13.60
C THR A 111 -11.32 -9.28 -13.85
N VAL A 112 -12.02 -9.93 -12.92
CA VAL A 112 -13.47 -9.74 -12.86
C VAL A 112 -13.62 -8.30 -12.39
N GLY A 113 -13.85 -7.39 -13.34
CA GLY A 113 -14.16 -6.00 -13.04
C GLY A 113 -15.18 -5.99 -11.91
N GLN A 114 -14.81 -5.44 -10.77
CA GLN A 114 -15.67 -5.46 -9.60
C GLN A 114 -16.85 -4.54 -9.88
N ALA A 115 -18.08 -5.05 -9.68
CA ALA A 115 -19.23 -4.16 -9.66
C ALA A 115 -19.07 -3.16 -8.48
N SER A 116 -19.62 -1.96 -8.59
CA SER A 116 -19.68 -1.04 -7.45
C SER A 116 -20.35 -1.72 -6.23
N VAL A 117 -19.93 -1.36 -5.02
CA VAL A 117 -20.63 -1.77 -3.80
C VAL A 117 -21.82 -0.82 -3.63
N PRO A 118 -23.07 -1.33 -3.65
CA PRO A 118 -24.24 -0.47 -3.54
C PRO A 118 -24.35 0.07 -2.11
N LEU A 119 -24.16 1.38 -1.95
CA LEU A 119 -24.28 2.07 -0.66
C LEU A 119 -25.74 2.47 -0.33
N GLY A 120 -26.66 2.38 -1.31
CA GLY A 120 -28.04 2.81 -1.13
C GLY A 120 -28.15 4.22 -0.55
N THR A 121 -29.06 4.40 0.40
CA THR A 121 -29.27 5.66 1.13
C THR A 121 -28.11 6.03 2.07
N ALA A 122 -27.19 5.11 2.38
CA ALA A 122 -25.96 5.47 3.11
C ALA A 122 -25.01 6.35 2.27
N SER A 123 -25.21 6.42 0.94
CA SER A 123 -24.38 7.25 0.06
C SER A 123 -24.53 8.76 0.26
N ASP A 124 -25.61 9.20 0.91
CA ASP A 124 -25.87 10.61 1.20
C ASP A 124 -25.01 11.13 2.37
N PHE A 125 -24.44 10.22 3.17
CA PHE A 125 -23.73 10.55 4.41
C PHE A 125 -22.21 10.60 4.22
N ALA A 126 -21.59 11.68 4.71
CA ALA A 126 -20.17 11.74 4.98
C ALA A 126 -19.81 10.85 6.17
N LEU A 127 -20.63 10.90 7.23
CA LEU A 127 -20.45 10.14 8.46
C LEU A 127 -21.76 9.43 8.81
N LEU A 128 -21.72 8.13 9.08
CA LEU A 128 -22.88 7.37 9.56
C LEU A 128 -22.45 6.45 10.72
N SER A 129 -22.75 6.86 11.95
CA SER A 129 -22.37 6.14 13.18
C SER A 129 -23.53 5.34 13.77
N SER A 130 -23.25 4.44 14.72
CA SER A 130 -24.27 3.75 15.50
C SER A 130 -24.48 4.37 16.89
N SER A 131 -23.43 4.43 17.71
CA SER A 131 -23.53 4.78 19.13
C SER A 131 -23.13 6.21 19.43
N ASP A 132 -21.98 6.64 18.90
CA ASP A 132 -21.35 7.90 19.28
C ASP A 132 -20.64 8.56 18.09
N ILE A 133 -20.60 9.89 18.11
CA ILE A 133 -19.73 10.70 17.26
C ILE A 133 -18.99 11.67 18.17
N THR A 134 -17.66 11.58 18.23
CA THR A 134 -16.83 12.52 18.99
C THR A 134 -15.98 13.34 18.04
N ASN A 135 -15.92 14.65 18.24
CA ASN A 135 -15.14 15.55 17.40
C ASN A 135 -14.49 16.64 18.23
N ILE A 136 -13.21 16.47 18.54
CA ILE A 136 -12.42 17.45 19.30
C ILE A 136 -10.96 17.34 18.84
N PRO A 137 -10.33 18.41 18.34
CA PRO A 137 -10.84 19.76 18.04
C PRO A 137 -11.68 19.83 16.75
N THR A 138 -12.08 21.05 16.36
CA THR A 138 -13.00 21.32 15.25
C THR A 138 -12.55 20.76 13.91
N SER A 139 -13.45 20.08 13.22
CA SER A 139 -13.25 19.50 11.88
C SER A 139 -13.98 20.31 10.80
N ALA A 140 -13.82 19.93 9.54
CA ALA A 140 -14.59 20.42 8.40
C ALA A 140 -15.15 19.24 7.60
N ILE A 141 -16.48 19.13 7.55
CA ILE A 141 -17.20 18.03 6.92
C ILE A 141 -18.05 18.57 5.78
N THR A 142 -17.94 17.98 4.60
CA THR A 142 -18.83 18.22 3.46
C THR A 142 -19.66 16.96 3.23
N GLY A 143 -20.98 17.07 3.37
CA GLY A 143 -21.93 15.96 3.34
C GLY A 143 -22.67 15.76 4.66
N ASP A 144 -23.72 14.95 4.64
CA ASP A 144 -24.59 14.76 5.80
C ASP A 144 -23.95 13.86 6.87
N VAL A 145 -24.38 14.06 8.11
CA VAL A 145 -23.94 13.29 9.28
C VAL A 145 -25.14 12.61 9.90
N GLY A 146 -25.04 11.32 10.13
CA GLY A 146 -26.12 10.49 10.69
C GLY A 146 -25.64 9.68 11.88
N ILE A 147 -26.51 9.54 12.88
CA ILE A 147 -26.30 8.62 14.00
C ILE A 147 -27.60 7.86 14.29
N TYR A 148 -27.52 6.52 14.26
CA TYR A 148 -28.65 5.66 14.63
C TYR A 148 -28.17 4.27 15.05
N PRO A 149 -28.67 3.70 16.18
CA PRO A 149 -29.76 4.20 17.01
C PRO A 149 -29.38 5.29 18.03
N GLY A 150 -28.13 5.76 18.01
CA GLY A 150 -27.66 6.85 18.85
C GLY A 150 -28.46 8.15 18.63
N VAL A 151 -28.53 8.95 19.67
CA VAL A 151 -29.34 10.18 19.73
C VAL A 151 -28.45 11.41 19.64
N ARG A 152 -29.05 12.60 19.52
CA ARG A 152 -28.32 13.86 19.35
C ARG A 152 -27.34 14.14 20.49
N SER A 153 -27.65 13.74 21.72
CA SER A 153 -26.74 13.88 22.86
C SER A 153 -25.51 12.95 22.82
N SER A 154 -25.51 11.93 21.96
CA SER A 154 -24.34 11.07 21.71
C SER A 154 -23.36 11.67 20.69
N ILE A 155 -23.68 12.85 20.14
CA ILE A 155 -22.76 13.65 19.33
C ILE A 155 -22.08 14.66 20.25
N SER A 156 -20.78 14.49 20.47
CA SER A 156 -19.97 15.35 21.34
C SER A 156 -18.93 16.12 20.55
N GLY A 157 -18.93 17.45 20.70
CA GLY A 157 -17.94 18.35 20.09
C GLY A 157 -18.14 18.66 18.61
N LEU A 158 -19.02 17.95 17.89
CA LEU A 158 -19.38 18.28 16.50
C LEU A 158 -20.56 19.25 16.46
N THR A 159 -20.40 20.36 15.75
CA THR A 159 -21.43 21.40 15.63
C THR A 159 -21.77 21.73 14.16
N LEU A 160 -22.96 22.29 13.92
CA LEU A 160 -23.41 22.65 12.56
C LEU A 160 -22.45 23.55 11.76
N PRO A 161 -21.74 24.54 12.35
CA PRO A 161 -20.76 25.34 11.61
C PRO A 161 -19.62 24.54 10.97
N GLU A 162 -19.36 23.33 11.45
CA GLU A 162 -18.33 22.42 10.93
C GLU A 162 -18.83 21.55 9.78
N VAL A 163 -20.15 21.53 9.53
CA VAL A 163 -20.81 20.61 8.60
C VAL A 163 -21.49 21.39 7.48
N SER A 164 -20.96 21.28 6.25
CA SER A 164 -21.64 21.65 5.01
C SER A 164 -22.59 20.53 4.60
N GLY A 165 -23.69 20.42 5.33
CA GLY A 165 -24.70 19.36 5.27
C GLY A 165 -25.64 19.48 6.46
N THR A 166 -26.35 18.39 6.77
CA THR A 166 -27.25 18.31 7.94
C THR A 166 -26.78 17.23 8.91
N ILE A 167 -26.95 17.48 10.21
CA ILE A 167 -26.72 16.48 11.27
C ILE A 167 -28.06 15.89 11.68
N TYR A 168 -28.25 14.60 11.42
CA TYR A 168 -29.43 13.80 11.72
C TYR A 168 -29.17 12.82 12.88
N ALA A 169 -30.13 12.69 13.79
CA ALA A 169 -30.08 11.77 14.93
C ALA A 169 -31.39 11.00 15.13
N ALA A 170 -31.32 9.88 15.86
CA ALA A 170 -32.46 8.97 16.04
C ALA A 170 -33.67 9.59 16.79
N ASP A 171 -33.45 10.63 17.58
CA ASP A 171 -34.47 11.36 18.36
C ASP A 171 -35.02 12.59 17.64
N ASP A 172 -34.59 12.86 16.41
CA ASP A 172 -35.18 13.91 15.58
C ASP A 172 -36.63 13.55 15.17
N ALA A 173 -37.41 14.58 14.82
CA ALA A 173 -38.79 14.39 14.38
C ALA A 173 -38.88 13.54 13.10
N ALA A 174 -39.98 12.80 12.96
CA ALA A 174 -40.27 12.07 11.73
C ALA A 174 -40.24 13.01 10.50
N PRO A 175 -39.71 12.55 9.34
CA PRO A 175 -39.36 11.17 9.00
C PRO A 175 -37.91 10.75 9.31
N VAL A 176 -37.11 11.56 10.01
CA VAL A 176 -35.66 11.34 10.18
C VAL A 176 -35.30 9.94 10.71
N PRO A 177 -35.93 9.41 11.77
CA PRO A 177 -35.55 8.10 12.30
C PRO A 177 -35.74 6.97 11.29
N ALA A 178 -36.81 7.01 10.47
CA ALA A 178 -37.06 5.99 9.45
C ALA A 178 -36.01 6.04 8.32
N ASN A 179 -35.59 7.24 7.93
CA ASN A 179 -34.55 7.44 6.93
C ASN A 179 -33.19 6.95 7.44
N LEU A 180 -32.86 7.22 8.71
CA LEU A 180 -31.64 6.73 9.33
C LEU A 180 -31.62 5.20 9.46
N ILE A 181 -32.77 4.56 9.76
CA ILE A 181 -32.90 3.10 9.73
C ILE A 181 -32.56 2.56 8.34
N ALA A 182 -33.11 3.18 7.28
CA ALA A 182 -32.81 2.78 5.90
C ALA A 182 -31.31 2.92 5.58
N ALA A 183 -30.70 4.05 5.94
CA ALA A 183 -29.27 4.28 5.72
C ALA A 183 -28.39 3.26 6.46
N LYS A 184 -28.73 2.90 7.70
CA LYS A 184 -28.02 1.87 8.46
C LYS A 184 -28.17 0.47 7.86
N ASN A 185 -29.38 0.12 7.42
CA ASN A 185 -29.61 -1.14 6.72
C ASN A 185 -28.82 -1.22 5.40
N ASP A 186 -28.75 -0.11 4.66
CA ASP A 186 -27.98 -0.05 3.41
C ASP A 186 -26.46 -0.10 3.67
N ALA A 187 -25.97 0.49 4.76
CA ALA A 187 -24.56 0.36 5.17
C ALA A 187 -24.19 -1.08 5.55
N GLU A 188 -25.07 -1.80 6.26
CA GLU A 188 -24.94 -3.23 6.54
C GLU A 188 -24.98 -4.06 5.25
N ALA A 189 -25.93 -3.78 4.36
CA ALA A 189 -26.03 -4.44 3.06
C ALA A 189 -24.78 -4.20 2.21
N ALA A 190 -24.19 -2.99 2.26
CA ALA A 190 -22.95 -2.66 1.58
C ALA A 190 -21.76 -3.47 2.12
N TYR A 191 -21.62 -3.61 3.44
CA TYR A 191 -20.60 -4.47 4.03
C TYR A 191 -20.77 -5.93 3.58
N LEU A 192 -21.98 -6.49 3.73
CA LEU A 192 -22.28 -7.88 3.36
C LEU A 192 -22.07 -8.14 1.88
N ASN A 193 -22.46 -7.20 1.02
CA ASN A 193 -22.17 -7.24 -0.40
C ASN A 193 -20.65 -7.26 -0.62
N ALA A 194 -19.94 -6.31 -0.02
CA ALA A 194 -18.51 -6.15 -0.22
C ALA A 194 -17.72 -7.37 0.20
N VAL A 195 -18.13 -8.13 1.22
CA VAL A 195 -17.48 -9.38 1.68
C VAL A 195 -18.03 -10.67 1.05
N ALA A 196 -19.04 -10.58 0.18
CA ALA A 196 -19.69 -11.77 -0.39
C ALA A 196 -18.71 -12.61 -1.23
N ALA A 197 -18.80 -13.93 -1.07
CA ALA A 197 -18.05 -14.91 -1.88
C ALA A 197 -18.38 -14.82 -3.38
N ALA A 198 -19.59 -14.35 -3.73
CA ALA A 198 -20.03 -14.15 -5.11
C ALA A 198 -19.19 -13.10 -5.87
N ARG A 199 -18.40 -12.27 -5.17
CA ARG A 199 -17.49 -11.29 -5.79
C ARG A 199 -16.21 -11.90 -6.36
N GLY A 200 -16.03 -13.22 -6.19
CA GLY A 200 -14.90 -13.99 -6.69
C GLY A 200 -13.80 -14.15 -5.65
N THR A 201 -12.70 -14.78 -6.09
CA THR A 201 -11.52 -15.01 -5.26
C THR A 201 -10.70 -13.72 -5.12
N PRO A 202 -10.49 -13.20 -3.90
CA PRO A 202 -9.67 -12.03 -3.68
C PRO A 202 -8.20 -12.25 -4.02
N THR A 203 -7.54 -11.18 -4.42
CA THR A 203 -6.10 -11.05 -4.39
C THR A 203 -5.62 -10.93 -2.94
N PRO A 204 -4.64 -11.74 -2.48
CA PRO A 204 -4.04 -11.54 -1.16
C PRO A 204 -3.33 -10.19 -1.06
N ALA A 205 -3.66 -9.41 -0.03
CA ALA A 205 -3.00 -8.15 0.31
C ALA A 205 -3.01 -8.00 1.84
N SER A 206 -1.90 -8.34 2.51
CA SER A 206 -1.83 -8.40 3.97
C SER A 206 -0.65 -7.59 4.51
N GLY A 207 -0.83 -6.99 5.69
CA GLY A 207 0.19 -6.16 6.33
C GLY A 207 0.39 -4.83 5.58
N ASN A 208 1.64 -4.47 5.35
CA ASN A 208 2.01 -3.18 4.79
C ASN A 208 1.85 -3.13 3.26
N LEU A 209 1.06 -2.18 2.77
CA LEU A 209 0.79 -1.95 1.35
C LEU A 209 1.66 -0.84 0.73
N ASN A 210 2.62 -0.31 1.49
CA ASN A 210 3.51 0.76 1.04
C ASN A 210 4.21 0.45 -0.29
N GLY A 211 4.21 1.44 -1.18
CA GLY A 211 4.88 1.41 -2.47
C GLY A 211 4.18 0.58 -3.55
N LEU A 212 3.10 -0.12 -3.20
CA LEU A 212 2.34 -0.91 -4.18
C LEU A 212 1.59 0.00 -5.14
N THR A 213 1.51 -0.41 -6.40
CA THR A 213 0.55 0.09 -7.38
C THR A 213 -0.45 -1.01 -7.65
N LEU A 214 -1.70 -0.78 -7.26
CA LEU A 214 -2.78 -1.74 -7.39
C LEU A 214 -3.73 -1.28 -8.49
N THR A 215 -4.16 -2.24 -9.31
CA THR A 215 -5.13 -2.06 -10.39
C THR A 215 -6.55 -2.35 -9.88
N PRO A 216 -7.61 -2.11 -10.67
CA PRO A 216 -8.97 -2.34 -10.20
C PRO A 216 -9.17 -3.82 -9.85
N GLY A 217 -9.84 -4.11 -8.74
CA GLY A 217 -9.94 -5.48 -8.25
C GLY A 217 -10.41 -5.63 -6.81
N LEU A 218 -10.40 -6.89 -6.37
CA LEU A 218 -10.77 -7.33 -5.03
C LEU A 218 -9.52 -7.80 -4.29
N TYR A 219 -9.26 -7.24 -3.12
CA TYR A 219 -8.07 -7.45 -2.29
C TYR A 219 -8.48 -7.86 -0.86
N GLU A 220 -7.77 -8.81 -0.26
CA GLU A 220 -8.13 -9.33 1.07
C GLU A 220 -6.92 -9.67 1.95
N SER A 221 -7.05 -9.35 3.24
CA SER A 221 -6.18 -9.77 4.34
C SER A 221 -6.99 -10.57 5.35
N GLY A 222 -6.51 -11.77 5.69
CA GLY A 222 -7.04 -12.53 6.84
C GLY A 222 -6.65 -11.95 8.21
N SER A 223 -5.84 -10.89 8.23
CA SER A 223 -5.40 -10.15 9.41
C SER A 223 -5.71 -8.66 9.23
N SER A 224 -4.72 -7.78 9.38
CA SER A 224 -4.83 -6.34 9.16
C SER A 224 -4.24 -5.91 7.81
N MET A 225 -4.55 -4.68 7.41
CA MET A 225 -3.87 -3.92 6.35
C MET A 225 -3.34 -2.61 6.93
N GLU A 226 -2.19 -2.17 6.43
CA GLU A 226 -1.52 -0.97 6.92
C GLU A 226 -0.85 -0.21 5.75
N ILE A 227 -0.79 1.11 5.86
CA ILE A 227 0.12 1.97 5.10
C ILE A 227 1.00 2.68 6.13
N SER A 228 2.29 2.32 6.22
CA SER A 228 3.19 2.81 7.30
C SER A 228 3.49 4.31 7.19
N PRO A 229 4.16 4.94 8.18
CA PRO A 229 4.35 6.38 8.24
C PRO A 229 5.03 6.95 6.99
N GLY A 230 4.42 7.97 6.39
CA GLY A 230 4.89 8.59 5.14
C GLY A 230 4.79 7.67 3.91
N GLY A 231 4.16 6.51 4.04
CA GLY A 231 3.96 5.54 2.99
C GLY A 231 2.95 5.99 1.95
N LEU A 232 3.14 5.52 0.71
CA LEU A 232 2.23 5.78 -0.41
C LEU A 232 1.66 4.47 -0.91
N LEU A 233 0.35 4.45 -1.19
CA LEU A 233 -0.31 3.36 -1.92
C LEU A 233 -0.95 3.96 -3.18
N TYR A 234 -0.58 3.44 -4.34
CA TYR A 234 -1.08 3.91 -5.62
C TYR A 234 -2.23 3.04 -6.10
N LEU A 235 -3.34 3.68 -6.48
CA LEU A 235 -4.48 3.04 -7.12
C LEU A 235 -4.56 3.55 -8.57
N ASP A 236 -4.36 2.64 -9.51
CA ASP A 236 -4.30 2.90 -10.95
C ASP A 236 -5.60 2.43 -11.60
N GLY A 237 -6.41 3.38 -12.08
CA GLY A 237 -7.69 3.08 -12.74
C GLY A 237 -7.53 2.49 -14.15
N GLN A 238 -6.31 2.38 -14.66
CA GLN A 238 -5.97 1.86 -15.99
C GLN A 238 -6.71 2.57 -17.14
N GLY A 239 -7.07 3.84 -16.93
CA GLY A 239 -7.84 4.65 -17.88
C GLY A 239 -9.36 4.45 -17.78
N ASP A 240 -9.85 3.57 -16.91
CA ASP A 240 -11.28 3.35 -16.66
C ASP A 240 -11.77 4.20 -15.49
N ALA A 241 -12.65 5.16 -15.76
CA ALA A 241 -13.28 5.97 -14.72
C ALA A 241 -14.21 5.15 -13.80
N ASN A 242 -14.72 4.02 -14.27
CA ASN A 242 -15.56 3.11 -13.49
C ASN A 242 -14.75 2.02 -12.78
N ALA A 243 -13.42 2.11 -12.78
CA ALA A 243 -12.54 1.21 -12.05
C ALA A 243 -12.94 1.10 -10.57
N VAL A 244 -13.24 -0.11 -10.11
CA VAL A 244 -13.61 -0.40 -8.71
C VAL A 244 -12.50 -1.11 -7.97
N PHE A 245 -12.24 -0.67 -6.74
CA PHE A 245 -11.28 -1.26 -5.82
C PHE A 245 -12.00 -1.63 -4.52
N ILE A 246 -11.86 -2.87 -4.08
CA ILE A 246 -12.44 -3.35 -2.82
C ILE A 246 -11.33 -3.97 -2.00
N PHE A 247 -11.06 -3.39 -0.83
CA PHE A 247 -10.09 -3.87 0.15
C PHE A 247 -10.84 -4.44 1.34
N ARG A 248 -10.55 -5.69 1.70
CA ARG A 248 -11.16 -6.39 2.83
C ARG A 248 -10.10 -6.75 3.86
N SER A 249 -10.33 -6.39 5.10
CA SER A 249 -9.52 -6.81 6.24
C SER A 249 -10.40 -7.57 7.23
N ALA A 250 -9.96 -8.76 7.64
CA ALA A 250 -10.67 -9.52 8.67
C ALA A 250 -10.68 -8.77 10.01
N THR A 251 -9.66 -7.95 10.29
CA THR A 251 -9.59 -7.11 11.48
C THR A 251 -9.60 -5.64 11.09
N SER A 252 -8.44 -4.99 11.02
CA SER A 252 -8.32 -3.53 10.93
C SER A 252 -7.65 -3.06 9.65
N ILE A 253 -7.91 -1.81 9.29
CA ILE A 253 -7.19 -1.07 8.25
C ILE A 253 -6.63 0.20 8.88
N THR A 254 -5.33 0.42 8.74
CA THR A 254 -4.66 1.59 9.31
C THR A 254 -3.90 2.35 8.23
N THR A 255 -4.15 3.65 8.10
CA THR A 255 -3.17 4.55 7.47
C THR A 255 -2.37 5.17 8.60
N GLU A 256 -1.05 5.04 8.63
CA GLU A 256 -0.25 5.67 9.68
C GLU A 256 0.07 7.13 9.35
N SER A 257 0.79 7.83 10.23
CA SER A 257 0.99 9.28 10.12
C SER A 257 1.55 9.70 8.76
N THR A 258 0.97 10.73 8.14
CA THR A 258 1.38 11.31 6.85
C THR A 258 1.35 10.36 5.64
N SER A 259 0.79 9.15 5.79
CA SER A 259 0.61 8.23 4.67
C SER A 259 -0.49 8.70 3.71
N GLU A 260 -0.45 8.27 2.45
CA GLU A 260 -1.36 8.77 1.42
C GLU A 260 -1.77 7.69 0.40
N ILE A 261 -3.07 7.69 0.06
CA ILE A 261 -3.61 6.97 -1.08
C ILE A 261 -3.57 7.89 -2.31
N VAL A 262 -2.81 7.49 -3.32
CA VAL A 262 -2.60 8.26 -4.56
C VAL A 262 -3.44 7.65 -5.68
N LEU A 263 -4.35 8.43 -6.25
CA LEU A 263 -5.17 8.00 -7.38
C LEU A 263 -4.47 8.39 -8.69
N SER A 264 -4.47 7.47 -9.66
CA SER A 264 -3.89 7.69 -10.99
C SER A 264 -4.76 7.08 -12.08
N ASN A 265 -4.56 7.54 -13.33
CA ASN A 265 -5.19 6.99 -14.53
C ASN A 265 -6.70 6.75 -14.38
N SER A 266 -7.44 7.82 -14.04
CA SER A 266 -8.90 7.82 -13.89
C SER A 266 -9.48 7.10 -12.66
N ALA A 267 -8.67 6.60 -11.72
CA ALA A 267 -9.19 6.10 -10.45
C ALA A 267 -9.94 7.20 -9.68
N GLN A 268 -11.12 6.86 -9.13
CA GLN A 268 -11.99 7.79 -8.41
C GLN A 268 -12.27 7.31 -6.99
N ALA A 269 -12.24 8.23 -6.02
CA ALA A 269 -12.57 7.93 -4.62
C ALA A 269 -13.96 7.30 -4.47
N ALA A 270 -14.94 7.71 -5.28
CA ALA A 270 -16.30 7.15 -5.27
C ALA A 270 -16.34 5.62 -5.47
N ASN A 271 -15.36 5.06 -6.19
CA ASN A 271 -15.31 3.64 -6.58
C ASN A 271 -14.33 2.81 -5.74
N ILE A 272 -13.83 3.36 -4.63
CA ILE A 272 -12.91 2.67 -3.73
C ILE A 272 -13.64 2.35 -2.43
N TYR A 273 -13.52 1.10 -1.97
CA TYR A 273 -14.19 0.60 -0.77
C TYR A 273 -13.18 -0.07 0.15
N TRP A 274 -13.13 0.37 1.40
CA TRP A 274 -12.28 -0.16 2.46
C TRP A 274 -13.16 -0.78 3.53
N VAL A 275 -13.08 -2.10 3.68
CA VAL A 275 -13.99 -2.88 4.51
C VAL A 275 -13.21 -3.60 5.60
N ALA A 276 -13.51 -3.28 6.86
CA ALA A 276 -12.80 -3.82 8.01
C ALA A 276 -13.76 -4.55 8.96
N GLY A 277 -13.40 -5.80 9.31
CA GLY A 277 -14.16 -6.62 10.26
C GLY A 277 -14.20 -6.06 11.68
N SER A 278 -13.26 -5.19 12.04
CA SER A 278 -13.28 -4.40 13.27
C SER A 278 -13.23 -2.90 12.96
N ALA A 279 -12.03 -2.31 12.86
CA ALA A 279 -11.83 -0.88 12.92
C ALA A 279 -11.03 -0.33 11.73
N ILE A 280 -11.30 0.91 11.36
CA ILE A 280 -10.48 1.67 10.41
C ILE A 280 -9.89 2.88 11.14
N THR A 281 -8.57 3.05 11.09
CA THR A 281 -7.87 4.18 11.72
C THR A 281 -7.12 4.99 10.67
N LEU A 282 -7.39 6.28 10.60
CA LEU A 282 -6.60 7.23 9.81
C LEU A 282 -5.66 8.00 10.72
N GLY A 283 -4.36 7.79 10.50
CA GLY A 283 -3.27 8.36 11.27
C GLY A 283 -3.14 9.85 11.09
N THR A 284 -2.34 10.48 11.94
CA THR A 284 -2.19 11.95 11.94
C THR A 284 -1.73 12.47 10.58
N ASN A 285 -2.44 13.46 10.04
CA ASN A 285 -2.20 14.04 8.72
C ASN A 285 -2.16 13.02 7.55
N SER A 286 -2.71 11.81 7.71
CA SER A 286 -2.84 10.88 6.59
C SER A 286 -3.90 11.36 5.58
N LYS A 287 -3.77 10.95 4.32
CA LYS A 287 -4.70 11.31 3.24
C LYS A 287 -5.33 10.06 2.65
N MET A 288 -6.58 9.83 2.99
CA MET A 288 -7.36 8.67 2.59
C MET A 288 -8.31 9.00 1.45
N LYS A 289 -8.49 8.03 0.54
CA LYS A 289 -9.44 8.10 -0.58
C LYS A 289 -10.36 6.89 -0.53
N GLY A 290 -11.68 7.12 -0.54
CA GLY A 290 -12.67 6.05 -0.67
C GLY A 290 -13.68 5.94 0.46
N ASN A 291 -14.59 4.99 0.32
CA ASN A 291 -15.67 4.73 1.26
C ASN A 291 -15.19 3.73 2.32
N LEU A 292 -15.13 4.16 3.58
CA LEU A 292 -14.75 3.35 4.72
C LEU A 292 -15.99 2.68 5.31
N ILE A 293 -15.98 1.36 5.44
CA ILE A 293 -17.06 0.57 6.02
C ILE A 293 -16.46 -0.32 7.12
N ALA A 294 -16.78 -0.05 8.38
CA ALA A 294 -16.22 -0.76 9.52
C ALA A 294 -17.31 -1.31 10.44
N SER A 295 -17.00 -2.41 11.13
CA SER A 295 -17.92 -2.98 12.11
C SER A 295 -17.97 -2.18 13.40
N THR A 296 -16.82 -1.84 14.00
CA THR A 296 -16.76 -1.35 15.39
C THR A 296 -16.38 0.12 15.50
N SER A 297 -15.43 0.60 14.71
CA SER A 297 -15.02 2.01 14.84
C SER A 297 -14.34 2.54 13.60
N ILE A 298 -14.51 3.84 13.39
CA ILE A 298 -13.72 4.62 12.44
C ILE A 298 -13.12 5.81 13.19
N SER A 299 -11.80 5.87 13.27
CA SER A 299 -11.08 6.91 14.00
C SER A 299 -10.20 7.70 13.05
N LEU A 300 -10.42 9.00 12.94
CA LEU A 300 -9.56 9.92 12.21
C LEU A 300 -8.77 10.72 13.26
N LEU A 301 -7.45 10.50 13.29
CA LEU A 301 -6.55 11.21 14.20
C LEU A 301 -6.24 12.62 13.67
N THR A 302 -5.58 13.44 14.49
CA THR A 302 -5.30 14.86 14.24
C THR A 302 -4.93 15.15 12.79
N GLY A 303 -5.73 15.96 12.10
CA GLY A 303 -5.41 16.48 10.77
C GLY A 303 -5.54 15.48 9.63
N ALA A 304 -5.98 14.23 9.88
CA ALA A 304 -6.26 13.28 8.80
C ALA A 304 -7.32 13.84 7.85
N ARG A 305 -7.16 13.57 6.55
CA ARG A 305 -8.10 13.93 5.49
C ARG A 305 -8.71 12.68 4.87
N LEU A 306 -10.03 12.71 4.69
CA LEU A 306 -10.78 11.68 3.97
C LEU A 306 -11.53 12.33 2.81
N ASP A 307 -11.17 11.99 1.58
CA ASP A 307 -12.04 12.24 0.43
C ASP A 307 -12.83 10.94 0.18
N GLY A 308 -14.04 10.87 0.73
CA GLY A 308 -14.73 9.62 0.98
C GLY A 308 -15.87 9.70 1.99
N ARG A 309 -16.20 8.56 2.57
CA ARG A 309 -17.26 8.38 3.58
C ARG A 309 -16.76 7.55 4.74
N ALA A 310 -17.25 7.79 5.94
CA ALA A 310 -17.03 6.95 7.12
C ALA A 310 -18.34 6.33 7.59
N LEU A 311 -18.53 5.05 7.29
CA LEU A 311 -19.77 4.33 7.53
C LEU A 311 -19.54 3.18 8.53
N ILE A 312 -20.18 3.26 9.68
CA ILE A 312 -20.36 2.09 10.54
C ILE A 312 -21.50 1.27 9.97
N GLN A 313 -21.29 -0.03 9.74
CA GLN A 313 -22.32 -0.91 9.17
C GLN A 313 -23.52 -1.09 10.13
N GLY A 314 -23.48 -2.09 11.02
CA GLY A 314 -24.61 -2.39 11.91
C GLY A 314 -24.26 -2.68 13.37
N ALA A 315 -23.00 -2.65 13.81
CA ALA A 315 -22.71 -2.92 15.22
C ALA A 315 -23.31 -1.83 16.11
N ALA A 316 -24.08 -2.25 17.12
CA ALA A 316 -24.82 -1.33 17.99
C ALA A 316 -23.91 -0.35 18.74
N ALA A 317 -22.69 -0.75 19.09
CA ALA A 317 -21.68 0.07 19.77
C ALA A 317 -20.67 0.71 18.79
N GLY A 318 -21.00 0.76 17.50
CA GLY A 318 -20.08 1.28 16.49
C GLY A 318 -19.98 2.81 16.54
N GLN A 319 -18.76 3.34 16.61
CA GLN A 319 -18.51 4.76 16.87
C GLN A 319 -17.59 5.41 15.83
N ILE A 320 -17.70 6.74 15.70
CA ILE A 320 -16.80 7.55 14.87
C ILE A 320 -16.13 8.62 15.74
N SER A 321 -14.80 8.74 15.64
CA SER A 321 -14.03 9.78 16.34
C SER A 321 -13.22 10.63 15.36
N LEU A 322 -13.25 11.94 15.57
CA LEU A 322 -12.58 12.96 14.76
C LEU A 322 -11.75 13.89 15.65
N ASP A 323 -10.65 14.36 15.08
CA ASP A 323 -9.68 15.29 15.66
C ASP A 323 -9.13 16.19 14.54
N GLN A 324 -9.69 17.39 14.41
CA GLN A 324 -9.26 18.40 13.46
C GLN A 324 -9.17 17.90 12.00
N ASN A 325 -10.19 17.17 11.55
CA ASN A 325 -10.16 16.48 10.26
C ASN A 325 -10.82 17.27 9.14
N VAL A 326 -10.52 16.87 7.90
CA VAL A 326 -11.26 17.28 6.71
C VAL A 326 -11.89 16.06 6.07
N ILE A 327 -13.22 16.05 5.95
CA ILE A 327 -13.98 14.97 5.29
C ILE A 327 -14.79 15.57 4.16
N VAL A 328 -14.66 15.02 2.96
CA VAL A 328 -15.37 15.49 1.76
C VAL A 328 -15.96 14.28 1.03
N ILE A 329 -17.29 14.24 0.89
CA ILE A 329 -17.92 13.19 0.06
C ILE A 329 -17.47 13.31 -1.41
N PRO A 330 -17.28 12.17 -2.11
CA PRO A 330 -16.98 12.12 -3.54
C PRO A 330 -18.09 12.73 -4.43
#